data_AF-A0A352QSW3-F1
#
_entry.id   AF-A0A352QSW3-F1
#
_cell.length_a   1.000
_cell.length_b   1.000
_cell.length_c   1.000
_cell.angle_alpha   90.00
_cell.angle_beta   90.00
_cell.angle_gamma   90.00
#
_symmetry.space_group_name_H-M   'P 1'
#
loop_
_entity.id
_entity.type
_entity.pdbx_description
1 polymer ?
#
loop_
_entity_poly.entity_id
_entity_poly.type
_entity_poly.pdbx_seq_one_letter_code
_entity_poly.pdbx_strand_id
1 'polypeptide(L)'
;MVRSRHSWLASISALLGLASLAGVLCFHFPELLTSREFRQVYTEAFARGLLLAGLVASFVCGTLAILRGRGRRVALAGVGSATLAVLLGGTDVRMDPIGQTPYSLGLDWFVLSLFFSALVFVPLERALGRLEQSPLRPEWRTDLAYFFASHVGVQFILIAVTAWTSSVAALAAYPPLQSAIQSLPAWLQFPMAVLGADLAQALLHRAYHRVPLLWRFHAIHHGSRHMDWLAGSRMHLLEVLLTRGMVLLPLVLLGFSPGVVNAYVILVGLQAVLAHANLGLRFGWLEHVLVLPRYHHWHHARRPDFV
;
A
#
# COMPACT_ATOMS: atom_id res chain seq x y z
N MET A 1 7.03 -30.61 19.17
CA MET A 1 6.82 -29.36 18.40
C MET A 1 5.35 -29.21 18.05
N VAL A 2 4.63 -28.33 18.75
CA VAL A 2 3.22 -28.03 18.44
C VAL A 2 3.20 -27.13 17.21
N ARG A 3 2.95 -27.68 16.02
CA ARG A 3 2.64 -26.88 14.82
C ARG A 3 1.42 -26.02 15.16
N SER A 4 1.63 -24.72 15.34
CA SER A 4 0.56 -23.72 15.26
C SER A 4 -0.20 -23.98 13.96
N ARG A 5 -1.39 -24.57 14.05
CA ARG A 5 -2.24 -24.82 12.88
C ARG A 5 -2.91 -23.50 12.51
N HIS A 6 -2.15 -22.60 11.89
CA HIS A 6 -2.66 -21.39 11.27
C HIS A 6 -3.79 -21.79 10.31
N SER A 7 -4.98 -21.25 10.53
CA SER A 7 -6.16 -21.52 9.71
C SER A 7 -6.35 -20.38 8.74
N TRP A 8 -6.16 -20.67 7.45
CA TRP A 8 -6.39 -19.69 6.39
C TRP A 8 -7.83 -19.14 6.43
N LEU A 9 -8.81 -19.99 6.75
CA LEU A 9 -10.20 -19.59 6.96
C LEU A 9 -10.36 -18.58 8.10
N ALA A 10 -9.62 -18.75 9.19
CA ALA A 10 -9.64 -17.80 10.30
C ALA A 10 -9.06 -16.44 9.87
N SER A 11 -7.96 -16.45 9.11
CA SER A 11 -7.33 -15.24 8.60
C SER A 11 -8.21 -14.49 7.59
N ILE A 12 -8.86 -15.21 6.67
CA ILE A 12 -9.81 -14.62 5.72
C ILE A 12 -10.99 -13.99 6.46
N SER A 13 -11.56 -14.70 7.44
CA SER A 13 -12.63 -14.16 8.27
C SER A 13 -12.21 -12.89 9.01
N ALA A 14 -11.04 -12.89 9.64
CA ALA A 14 -10.51 -11.71 10.32
C ALA A 14 -10.36 -10.51 9.37
N LEU A 15 -9.75 -10.74 8.20
CA LEU A 15 -9.55 -9.70 7.20
C LEU A 15 -10.87 -9.12 6.70
N LEU A 16 -11.79 -9.98 6.26
CA LEU A 16 -13.08 -9.56 5.69
C LEU A 16 -14.00 -8.93 6.74
N GLY A 17 -14.01 -9.45 7.96
CA GLY A 17 -14.80 -8.89 9.06
C GLY A 17 -14.33 -7.49 9.47
N LEU A 18 -13.01 -7.30 9.59
CA LEU A 18 -12.43 -5.97 9.88
C LEU A 18 -12.64 -4.99 8.72
N ALA A 19 -12.44 -5.44 7.48
CA ALA A 19 -12.69 -4.62 6.29
C ALA A 19 -14.17 -4.21 6.18
N SER A 20 -15.10 -5.12 6.49
CA SER A 20 -16.54 -4.82 6.50
C SER A 20 -16.92 -3.83 7.60
N LEU A 21 -16.35 -3.98 8.80
CA LEU A 21 -16.53 -3.01 9.88
C LEU A 21 -16.01 -1.62 9.50
N ALA A 22 -14.83 -1.55 8.91
CA ALA A 22 -14.29 -0.28 8.40
C ALA A 22 -15.18 0.30 7.29
N GLY A 23 -15.71 -0.53 6.39
CA GLY A 23 -16.66 -0.11 5.35
C GLY A 23 -17.94 0.48 5.92
N VAL A 24 -18.51 -0.13 6.98
CA VAL A 24 -19.67 0.42 7.69
C VAL A 24 -19.35 1.76 8.35
N LEU A 25 -18.17 1.91 8.97
CA LEU A 25 -17.73 3.20 9.52
C LEU A 25 -17.59 4.27 8.42
N CYS A 26 -17.09 3.90 7.24
CA CYS A 26 -17.04 4.79 6.08
C CYS A 26 -18.43 5.25 5.62
N PHE A 27 -19.48 4.42 5.79
CA PHE A 27 -20.85 4.83 5.49
C PHE A 27 -21.46 5.78 6.53
N HIS A 28 -21.10 5.64 7.80
CA HIS A 28 -21.52 6.55 8.87
C HIS A 28 -20.81 7.90 8.84
N PHE A 29 -19.52 7.90 8.47
CA PHE A 29 -18.68 9.09 8.48
C PHE A 29 -18.01 9.31 7.12
N PRO A 30 -18.79 9.43 6.03
CA PRO A 30 -18.22 9.53 4.68
C PRO A 30 -17.29 10.73 4.54
N GLU A 31 -17.66 11.87 5.13
CA GLU A 31 -16.85 13.10 5.09
C GLU A 31 -15.47 12.97 5.74
N LEU A 32 -15.35 12.12 6.75
CA LEU A 32 -14.15 11.96 7.56
C LEU A 32 -13.31 10.75 7.15
N LEU A 33 -13.91 9.66 6.67
CA LEU A 33 -13.23 8.38 6.48
C LEU A 33 -13.12 7.92 5.02
N THR A 34 -13.81 8.60 4.10
CA THR A 34 -13.70 8.32 2.65
C THR A 34 -13.02 9.48 1.94
N SER A 35 -12.06 9.15 1.07
CA SER A 35 -11.37 10.09 0.19
C SER A 35 -12.30 10.65 -0.89
N ARG A 36 -12.07 11.88 -1.35
CA ARG A 36 -12.91 12.55 -2.37
C ARG A 36 -12.88 11.79 -3.70
N GLU A 37 -11.73 11.22 -4.02
CA GLU A 37 -11.46 10.47 -5.24
C GLU A 37 -12.31 9.21 -5.29
N PHE A 38 -12.40 8.46 -4.18
CA PHE A 38 -13.15 7.21 -4.16
C PHE A 38 -14.67 7.47 -4.28
N ARG A 39 -15.19 8.55 -3.67
CA ARG A 39 -16.62 8.94 -3.74
C ARG A 39 -17.14 9.11 -5.18
N GLN A 40 -16.27 9.39 -6.16
CA GLN A 40 -16.66 9.61 -7.55
C GLN A 40 -16.61 8.34 -8.42
N VAL A 41 -16.00 7.25 -7.92
CA VAL A 41 -15.64 6.09 -8.74
C VAL A 41 -16.63 4.93 -8.61
N TYR A 42 -17.29 4.77 -7.46
CA TYR A 42 -18.19 3.64 -7.22
C TYR A 42 -19.61 4.10 -6.84
N THR A 43 -20.60 3.30 -7.22
CA THR A 43 -21.99 3.55 -6.84
C THR A 43 -22.26 3.03 -5.43
N GLU A 44 -23.22 3.66 -4.74
CA GLU A 44 -23.69 3.19 -3.43
C GLU A 44 -24.11 1.71 -3.48
N ALA A 45 -24.85 1.32 -4.52
CA ALA A 45 -25.27 -0.06 -4.72
C ALA A 45 -24.08 -1.04 -4.82
N PHE A 46 -23.02 -0.65 -5.54
CA PHE A 46 -21.81 -1.46 -5.63
C PHE A 46 -21.12 -1.60 -4.27
N ALA A 47 -20.96 -0.50 -3.51
CA ALA A 47 -20.32 -0.55 -2.20
C ALA A 47 -21.12 -1.39 -1.20
N ARG A 48 -22.45 -1.27 -1.18
CA ARG A 48 -23.33 -2.11 -0.36
C ARG A 48 -23.24 -3.58 -0.76
N GLY A 49 -23.18 -3.88 -2.06
CA GLY A 49 -22.99 -5.24 -2.57
C GLY A 49 -21.64 -5.85 -2.15
N LEU A 50 -20.57 -5.07 -2.24
CA LEU A 50 -19.23 -5.49 -1.81
C LEU A 50 -19.18 -5.73 -0.29
N LEU A 51 -19.79 -4.84 0.49
CA LEU A 51 -19.90 -4.98 1.94
C LEU A 51 -20.70 -6.24 2.33
N LEU A 52 -21.83 -6.50 1.66
CA LEU A 52 -22.62 -7.71 1.87
C LEU A 52 -21.80 -8.96 1.62
N ALA A 53 -21.11 -9.02 0.47
CA ALA A 53 -20.26 -10.15 0.11
C ALA A 53 -19.14 -10.37 1.14
N GLY A 54 -18.50 -9.29 1.60
CA GLY A 54 -17.48 -9.33 2.65
C GLY A 54 -18.00 -9.85 3.98
N LEU A 55 -19.16 -9.37 4.44
CA LEU A 55 -19.81 -9.83 5.67
C LEU A 55 -20.15 -11.32 5.61
N VAL A 56 -20.83 -11.76 4.53
CA VAL A 56 -21.21 -13.16 4.33
C VAL A 56 -19.98 -14.06 4.31
N ALA A 57 -18.97 -13.72 3.51
CA ALA A 57 -17.74 -14.50 3.42
C ALA A 57 -16.98 -14.54 4.76
N SER A 58 -16.98 -13.45 5.53
CA SER A 58 -16.40 -13.41 6.88
C SER A 58 -17.08 -14.39 7.84
N PHE A 59 -18.43 -14.38 7.89
CA PHE A 59 -19.20 -15.29 8.75
C PHE A 59 -19.01 -16.76 8.35
N VAL A 60 -19.04 -17.06 7.05
CA VAL A 60 -18.85 -18.43 6.52
C VAL A 60 -17.45 -18.93 6.87
N CYS A 61 -16.40 -18.17 6.53
CA CYS A 61 -15.03 -18.59 6.79
C CYS A 61 -14.74 -18.69 8.30
N GLY A 62 -15.27 -17.76 9.10
CA GLY A 62 -15.05 -17.71 10.54
C GLY A 62 -15.70 -18.87 11.26
N THR A 63 -16.96 -19.17 10.95
CA THR A 63 -17.68 -20.31 11.49
C THR A 63 -16.99 -21.62 11.12
N LEU A 64 -16.62 -21.82 9.85
CA LEU A 64 -15.89 -23.01 9.41
C LEU A 64 -14.55 -23.18 10.12
N ALA A 65 -13.82 -22.07 10.37
CA ALA A 65 -12.56 -22.11 11.11
C ALA A 65 -12.74 -22.49 12.59
N ILE A 66 -13.77 -21.96 13.24
CA ILE A 66 -14.13 -22.27 14.63
C ILE A 66 -14.51 -23.75 14.75
N LEU A 67 -15.40 -24.24 13.87
CA LEU A 67 -15.84 -25.64 13.85
C LEU A 67 -14.68 -26.61 13.59
N ARG A 68 -13.70 -26.23 12.76
CA ARG A 68 -12.48 -27.02 12.51
C ARG A 68 -11.44 -26.95 13.63
N GLY A 69 -11.69 -26.16 14.68
CA GLY A 69 -10.80 -26.03 15.84
C GLY A 69 -9.43 -25.41 15.55
N ARG A 70 -9.25 -24.75 14.40
CA ARG A 70 -7.95 -24.15 13.99
C ARG A 70 -8.08 -22.63 13.95
N GLY A 71 -7.23 -21.92 14.69
CA GLY A 71 -7.20 -20.45 14.68
C GLY A 71 -8.43 -19.79 15.34
N ARG A 72 -9.09 -20.46 16.30
CA ARG A 72 -10.36 -20.02 16.92
C ARG A 72 -10.36 -18.57 17.38
N ARG A 73 -9.29 -18.06 18.00
CA ARG A 73 -9.22 -16.65 18.45
C ARG A 73 -9.28 -15.65 17.28
N VAL A 74 -8.60 -15.96 16.18
CA VAL A 74 -8.55 -15.12 14.98
C VAL A 74 -9.91 -15.15 14.26
N ALA A 75 -10.51 -16.33 14.17
CA ALA A 75 -11.85 -16.49 13.59
C ALA A 75 -12.93 -15.76 14.42
N LEU A 76 -12.84 -15.82 15.75
CA LEU A 76 -13.75 -15.07 16.64
C LEU A 76 -13.58 -13.55 16.48
N ALA A 77 -12.37 -13.06 16.25
CA ALA A 77 -12.17 -11.64 15.94
C ALA A 77 -12.85 -11.25 14.62
N GLY A 78 -12.70 -12.06 13.56
CA GLY A 78 -13.36 -11.81 12.27
C GLY A 78 -14.88 -11.84 12.33
N VAL A 79 -15.44 -12.87 12.96
CA VAL A 79 -16.88 -12.97 13.21
C VAL A 79 -17.36 -11.82 14.09
N GLY A 80 -16.63 -11.49 15.16
CA GLY A 80 -16.97 -10.38 16.05
C GLY A 80 -16.99 -9.02 15.35
N SER A 81 -15.99 -8.75 14.50
CA SER A 81 -15.96 -7.53 13.68
C SER A 81 -17.10 -7.48 12.65
N ALA A 82 -17.42 -8.59 11.99
CA ALA A 82 -18.56 -8.68 11.08
C ALA A 82 -19.90 -8.49 11.82
N THR A 83 -20.05 -9.06 13.02
CA THR A 83 -21.22 -8.83 13.87
C THR A 83 -21.34 -7.36 14.25
N LEU A 84 -20.25 -6.73 14.68
CA LEU A 84 -20.28 -5.30 15.02
C LEU A 84 -20.65 -4.45 13.80
N ALA A 85 -20.14 -4.79 12.61
CA ALA A 85 -20.50 -4.11 11.37
C ALA A 85 -22.01 -4.22 11.08
N VAL A 86 -22.61 -5.40 11.25
CA VAL A 86 -24.07 -5.60 11.12
C VAL A 86 -24.85 -4.81 12.18
N LEU A 87 -24.40 -4.82 13.44
CA LEU A 87 -25.05 -4.08 14.53
C LEU A 87 -24.99 -2.56 14.32
N LEU A 88 -23.94 -2.07 13.68
CA LEU A 88 -23.83 -0.67 13.25
C LEU A 88 -24.61 -0.40 11.96
N GLY A 89 -25.50 -1.29 11.52
CA GLY A 89 -26.40 -1.07 10.38
C GLY A 89 -25.99 -1.76 9.08
N GLY A 90 -24.79 -2.35 9.01
CA GLY A 90 -24.36 -3.18 7.88
C GLY A 90 -24.57 -2.53 6.51
N THR A 91 -25.33 -3.20 5.66
CA THR A 91 -25.64 -2.74 4.29
C THR A 91 -26.79 -1.74 4.24
N ASP A 92 -27.40 -1.37 5.36
CA ASP A 92 -28.59 -0.50 5.44
C ASP A 92 -28.26 0.88 6.05
N VAL A 93 -26.99 1.17 6.34
CA VAL A 93 -26.55 2.47 6.85
C VAL A 93 -27.00 3.57 5.91
N ARG A 94 -27.73 4.57 6.40
CA ARG A 94 -28.16 5.72 5.60
C ARG A 94 -26.95 6.60 5.30
N MET A 95 -26.69 6.86 4.03
CA MET A 95 -25.66 7.82 3.62
C MET A 95 -26.28 9.20 3.64
N ASP A 96 -25.84 10.06 4.56
CA ASP A 96 -26.19 11.47 4.49
C ASP A 96 -25.52 12.12 3.26
N PRO A 97 -26.12 13.19 2.69
CA PRO A 97 -25.50 13.95 1.62
C PRO A 97 -24.09 14.38 2.02
N ILE A 98 -23.11 13.95 1.24
CA ILE A 98 -21.69 14.19 1.50
C ILE A 98 -21.43 15.70 1.61
N GLY A 99 -21.11 16.20 2.80
CA GLY A 99 -20.61 17.54 3.01
C GLY A 99 -19.25 17.74 2.33
N GLN A 100 -19.00 18.97 1.89
CA GLN A 100 -17.81 19.35 1.12
C GLN A 100 -16.58 19.57 2.01
N THR A 101 -16.26 18.65 2.92
CA THR A 101 -15.03 18.78 3.71
C THR A 101 -13.79 18.77 2.78
N PRO A 102 -12.86 19.74 2.90
CA PRO A 102 -11.64 19.79 2.08
C PRO A 102 -10.69 18.61 2.34
N TYR A 103 -10.82 17.97 3.50
CA TYR A 103 -9.93 16.92 3.97
C TYR A 103 -10.73 15.75 4.56
N SER A 104 -10.14 14.55 4.48
CA SER A 104 -10.63 13.28 4.97
C SER A 104 -9.44 12.37 5.32
N LEU A 105 -9.67 11.40 6.19
CA LEU A 105 -8.76 10.29 6.43
C LEU A 105 -8.98 9.23 5.34
N GLY A 106 -7.89 8.68 4.79
CA GLY A 106 -7.93 7.67 3.74
C GLY A 106 -8.17 6.25 4.28
N LEU A 107 -9.19 6.06 5.12
CA LEU A 107 -9.49 4.73 5.67
C LEU A 107 -9.94 3.77 4.56
N ASP A 108 -10.72 4.26 3.60
CA ASP A 108 -11.02 3.58 2.34
C ASP A 108 -9.76 3.14 1.61
N TRP A 109 -8.80 4.05 1.42
CA TRP A 109 -7.52 3.76 0.76
C TRP A 109 -6.74 2.67 1.49
N PHE A 110 -6.71 2.70 2.83
CA PHE A 110 -6.13 1.64 3.64
C PHE A 110 -6.81 0.29 3.39
N VAL A 111 -8.14 0.22 3.48
CA VAL A 111 -8.89 -1.04 3.34
C VAL A 111 -8.69 -1.63 1.95
N LEU A 112 -8.81 -0.81 0.90
CA LEU A 112 -8.69 -1.26 -0.48
C LEU A 112 -7.26 -1.71 -0.80
N SER A 113 -6.27 -0.90 -0.42
CA SER A 113 -4.86 -1.23 -0.68
C SER A 113 -4.46 -2.48 0.09
N LEU A 114 -4.90 -2.64 1.34
CA LEU A 114 -4.64 -3.83 2.13
C LEU A 114 -5.31 -5.05 1.51
N PHE A 115 -6.59 -4.96 1.16
CA PHE A 115 -7.35 -6.08 0.59
C PHE A 115 -6.77 -6.50 -0.76
N PHE A 116 -6.53 -5.54 -1.67
CA PHE A 116 -5.97 -5.81 -2.99
C PHE A 116 -4.55 -6.40 -2.89
N SER A 117 -3.68 -5.81 -2.07
CA SER A 117 -2.31 -6.32 -1.89
C SER A 117 -2.32 -7.71 -1.28
N ALA A 118 -3.14 -7.95 -0.25
CA ALA A 118 -3.27 -9.28 0.34
C ALA A 118 -3.85 -10.30 -0.66
N LEU A 119 -4.88 -9.93 -1.43
CA LEU A 119 -5.52 -10.79 -2.43
C LEU A 119 -4.55 -11.21 -3.53
N VAL A 120 -3.67 -10.30 -3.96
CA VAL A 120 -2.69 -10.57 -5.01
C VAL A 120 -1.45 -11.28 -4.46
N PHE A 121 -0.80 -10.71 -3.45
CA PHE A 121 0.53 -11.17 -3.04
C PHE A 121 0.50 -12.35 -2.08
N VAL A 122 -0.52 -12.52 -1.22
CA VAL A 122 -0.56 -13.70 -0.32
C VAL A 122 -0.64 -15.00 -1.12
N PRO A 123 -1.52 -15.17 -2.13
CA PRO A 123 -1.51 -16.36 -2.96
C PRO A 123 -0.20 -16.54 -3.74
N LEU A 124 0.35 -15.45 -4.30
CA LEU A 124 1.61 -15.50 -5.06
C LEU A 124 2.78 -15.98 -4.20
N GLU A 125 2.97 -15.43 -3.00
CA GLU A 125 4.02 -15.86 -2.08
C GLU A 125 3.78 -17.26 -1.52
N ARG A 126 2.53 -17.70 -1.41
CA ARG A 126 2.21 -19.07 -0.99
C ARG A 126 2.52 -20.09 -2.07
N ALA A 127 2.33 -19.75 -3.34
CA ALA A 127 2.54 -20.64 -4.47
C ALA A 127 4.00 -20.62 -4.96
N LEU A 128 4.63 -19.45 -4.97
CA LEU A 128 5.92 -19.20 -5.62
C LEU A 128 6.97 -18.69 -4.63
N GLY A 129 6.71 -18.78 -3.32
CA GLY A 129 7.60 -18.19 -2.33
C GLY A 129 8.91 -18.91 -2.13
N ARG A 130 9.95 -18.14 -1.82
CA ARG A 130 11.28 -18.66 -1.52
C ARG A 130 11.31 -19.39 -0.17
N LEU A 131 10.62 -18.81 0.80
CA LEU A 131 10.54 -19.32 2.17
C LEU A 131 9.10 -19.75 2.47
N GLU A 132 8.95 -20.87 3.18
CA GLU A 132 7.65 -21.24 3.77
C GLU A 132 7.33 -20.30 4.93
N GLN A 133 6.62 -19.21 4.62
CA GLN A 133 6.25 -18.18 5.59
C GLN A 133 4.74 -18.06 5.72
N SER A 134 4.27 -17.83 6.95
CA SER A 134 2.88 -17.46 7.22
C SER A 134 2.66 -15.99 6.86
N PRO A 135 1.52 -15.61 6.25
CA PRO A 135 1.16 -14.19 6.07
C PRO A 135 1.09 -13.42 7.39
N LEU A 136 0.89 -14.13 8.51
CA LEU A 136 0.91 -13.59 9.87
C LEU A 136 2.22 -13.96 10.58
N ARG A 137 3.34 -13.75 9.90
CA ARG A 137 4.70 -13.98 10.41
C ARG A 137 5.05 -13.08 11.60
N PRO A 138 6.10 -13.36 12.38
CA PRO A 138 6.52 -12.46 13.46
C PRO A 138 6.63 -11.00 13.00
N GLU A 139 6.19 -10.07 13.85
CA GLU A 139 6.17 -8.62 13.59
C GLU A 139 5.20 -8.13 12.50
N TRP A 140 4.34 -8.98 11.92
CA TRP A 140 3.34 -8.56 10.92
C TRP A 140 2.46 -7.39 11.38
N ARG A 141 2.16 -7.33 12.69
CA ARG A 141 1.35 -6.25 13.31
C ARG A 141 2.07 -4.91 13.25
N THR A 142 3.39 -4.91 13.38
CA THR A 142 4.23 -3.71 13.27
C THR A 142 4.17 -3.19 11.84
N ASP A 143 4.36 -4.05 10.86
CA ASP A 143 4.32 -3.65 9.44
C ASP A 143 2.93 -3.15 9.05
N LEU A 144 1.87 -3.81 9.54
CA LEU A 144 0.50 -3.38 9.35
C LEU A 144 0.23 -2.02 10.01
N ALA A 145 0.82 -1.72 11.17
CA ALA A 145 0.65 -0.42 11.80
C ALA A 145 1.28 0.72 10.97
N TYR A 146 2.46 0.49 10.38
CA TYR A 146 3.07 1.44 9.45
C TYR A 146 2.29 1.55 8.13
N PHE A 147 1.78 0.42 7.62
CA PHE A 147 0.88 0.41 6.46
C PHE A 147 -0.37 1.26 6.75
N PHE A 148 -1.01 1.04 7.90
CA PHE A 148 -2.18 1.79 8.34
C PHE A 148 -1.89 3.29 8.45
N ALA A 149 -0.83 3.69 9.16
CA ALA A 149 -0.48 5.09 9.36
C ALA A 149 -0.24 5.82 8.01
N SER A 150 0.48 5.20 7.09
CA SER A 150 0.77 5.79 5.77
C SER A 150 -0.45 5.86 4.85
N HIS A 151 -1.39 4.91 4.94
CA HIS A 151 -2.57 4.88 4.08
C HIS A 151 -3.73 5.73 4.61
N VAL A 152 -3.97 5.72 5.92
CA VAL A 152 -4.97 6.61 6.54
C VAL A 152 -4.54 8.07 6.42
N GLY A 153 -3.24 8.35 6.54
CA GLY A 153 -2.67 9.68 6.33
C GLY A 153 -2.46 10.06 4.86
N VAL A 154 -2.88 9.25 3.89
CA VAL A 154 -2.50 9.40 2.48
C VAL A 154 -2.90 10.77 1.91
N GLN A 155 -4.07 11.30 2.25
CA GLN A 155 -4.53 12.58 1.71
C GLN A 155 -3.64 13.73 2.19
N PHE A 156 -3.28 13.75 3.48
CA PHE A 156 -2.34 14.74 4.02
C PHE A 156 -0.95 14.61 3.40
N ILE A 157 -0.47 13.38 3.18
CA ILE A 157 0.80 13.12 2.49
C ILE A 157 0.75 13.65 1.07
N LEU A 158 -0.33 13.37 0.31
CA LEU A 158 -0.49 13.83 -1.07
C LEU A 158 -0.59 15.35 -1.16
N ILE A 159 -1.34 16.00 -0.25
CA ILE A 159 -1.43 17.46 -0.18
C ILE A 159 -0.05 18.06 0.09
N ALA A 160 0.65 17.57 1.11
CA ALA A 160 1.98 18.08 1.48
C ALA A 160 2.99 17.91 0.33
N VAL A 161 3.02 16.72 -0.28
CA VAL A 161 3.89 16.42 -1.42
C VAL A 161 3.55 17.32 -2.61
N THR A 162 2.28 17.43 -2.98
CA THR A 162 1.83 18.22 -4.14
C THR A 162 2.09 19.71 -3.94
N ALA A 163 1.77 20.25 -2.75
CA ALA A 163 2.03 21.64 -2.41
C ALA A 163 3.52 21.95 -2.47
N TRP A 164 4.36 21.07 -1.92
CA TRP A 164 5.81 21.23 -1.94
C TRP A 164 6.40 21.11 -3.35
N THR A 165 6.09 20.05 -4.10
CA THR A 165 6.64 19.86 -5.45
C THR A 165 6.19 20.98 -6.39
N SER A 166 4.93 21.42 -6.31
CA SER A 166 4.41 22.50 -7.16
C SER A 166 5.06 23.84 -6.84
N SER A 167 5.28 24.14 -5.55
CA SER A 167 5.94 25.38 -5.12
C SER A 167 7.40 25.42 -5.58
N VAL A 168 8.14 24.32 -5.38
CA VAL A 168 9.54 24.21 -5.84
C VAL A 168 9.62 24.26 -7.36
N ALA A 169 8.73 23.54 -8.06
CA ALA A 169 8.69 23.55 -9.52
C ALA A 169 8.37 24.93 -10.09
N ALA A 170 7.50 25.72 -9.44
CA ALA A 170 7.19 27.08 -9.86
C ALA A 170 8.41 28.02 -9.76
N LEU A 171 9.26 27.84 -8.73
CA LEU A 171 10.48 28.64 -8.55
C LEU A 171 11.57 28.34 -9.59
N ALA A 172 11.59 27.12 -10.12
CA ALA A 172 12.58 26.64 -11.08
C ALA A 172 11.98 26.33 -12.47
N ALA A 173 10.78 26.85 -12.75
CA ALA A 173 10.04 26.53 -13.97
C ALA A 173 10.80 27.02 -15.21
N TYR A 174 10.90 26.15 -16.22
CA TYR A 174 11.47 26.49 -17.51
C TYR A 174 10.48 26.14 -18.64
N PRO A 175 9.59 27.08 -19.02
CA PRO A 175 8.48 26.82 -19.93
C PRO A 175 8.86 26.21 -21.29
N PRO A 176 9.99 26.59 -21.94
CA PRO A 176 10.39 25.98 -23.21
C PRO A 176 10.63 24.46 -23.10
N LEU A 177 11.30 24.01 -22.03
CA LEU A 177 11.55 22.59 -21.79
C LEU A 177 10.27 21.84 -21.43
N GLN A 178 9.42 22.44 -20.59
CA GLN A 178 8.13 21.84 -20.24
C GLN A 178 7.26 21.64 -21.49
N SER A 179 7.20 22.65 -22.36
CA SER A 179 6.46 22.58 -23.63
C SER A 179 7.05 21.50 -24.56
N ALA A 180 8.39 21.39 -24.63
CA ALA A 180 9.05 20.36 -25.40
C ALA A 180 8.70 18.95 -24.90
N ILE A 181 8.73 18.72 -23.58
CA ILE A 181 8.36 17.42 -22.99
C ILE A 181 6.87 17.11 -23.20
N GLN A 182 5.99 18.10 -23.02
CA GLN A 182 4.54 17.93 -23.22
C GLN A 182 4.18 17.65 -24.68
N SER A 183 4.98 18.13 -25.64
CA SER A 183 4.78 17.86 -27.06
C SER A 183 5.11 16.42 -27.48
N LEU A 184 5.87 15.69 -26.65
CA LEU A 184 6.19 14.29 -26.91
C LEU A 184 4.95 13.40 -26.73
N PRO A 185 4.79 12.33 -27.52
CA PRO A 185 3.73 11.37 -27.29
C PRO A 185 3.92 10.64 -25.95
N ALA A 186 2.81 10.21 -25.34
CA ALA A 186 2.81 9.61 -23.99
C ALA A 186 3.74 8.38 -23.87
N TRP A 187 3.90 7.58 -24.94
CA TRP A 187 4.78 6.41 -24.94
C TRP A 187 6.28 6.76 -24.85
N LEU A 188 6.68 7.97 -25.23
CA LEU A 188 8.03 8.51 -25.02
C LEU A 188 8.16 9.20 -23.65
N GLN A 189 7.13 9.96 -23.26
CA GLN A 189 7.10 10.60 -21.95
C GLN A 189 7.24 9.57 -20.82
N PHE A 190 6.54 8.44 -20.91
CA PHE A 190 6.52 7.43 -19.85
C PHE A 190 7.91 6.86 -19.48
N PRO A 191 8.70 6.29 -20.41
CA PRO A 191 10.04 5.81 -20.07
C PRO A 191 10.97 6.93 -19.58
N MET A 192 10.84 8.15 -20.12
CA MET A 192 11.60 9.31 -19.63
C MET A 192 11.23 9.66 -18.18
N ALA A 193 9.94 9.62 -17.84
CA ALA A 193 9.46 9.84 -16.48
C ALA A 193 9.97 8.74 -15.55
N VAL A 194 9.90 7.47 -15.96
CA VAL A 194 10.45 6.34 -15.19
C VAL A 194 11.93 6.56 -14.90
N LEU A 195 12.74 6.90 -15.90
CA LEU A 195 14.17 7.14 -15.72
C LEU A 195 14.47 8.33 -14.80
N GLY A 196 13.76 9.45 -14.97
CA GLY A 196 13.95 10.63 -14.13
C GLY A 196 13.59 10.38 -12.67
N ALA A 197 12.47 9.68 -12.44
CA ALA A 197 12.01 9.33 -11.12
C ALA A 197 12.87 8.25 -10.45
N ASP A 198 13.33 7.24 -11.20
CA ASP A 198 14.23 6.19 -10.72
C ASP A 198 15.61 6.75 -10.36
N LEU A 199 16.15 7.68 -11.17
CA LEU A 199 17.39 8.38 -10.83
C LEU A 199 17.25 9.16 -9.52
N ALA A 200 16.15 9.92 -9.36
CA ALA A 200 15.88 10.64 -8.11
C ALA A 200 15.76 9.69 -6.92
N GLN A 201 15.06 8.56 -7.10
CA GLN A 201 14.93 7.53 -6.09
C GLN A 201 16.27 6.91 -5.72
N ALA A 202 17.10 6.56 -6.70
CA ALA A 202 18.41 5.96 -6.47
C ALA A 202 19.36 6.91 -5.72
N LEU A 203 19.35 8.20 -6.06
CA LEU A 203 20.15 9.22 -5.38
C LEU A 203 19.69 9.43 -3.94
N LEU A 204 18.38 9.60 -3.73
CA LEU A 204 17.82 9.76 -2.38
C LEU A 204 18.04 8.51 -1.53
N HIS A 205 17.85 7.33 -2.10
CA HIS A 205 18.08 6.07 -1.40
C HIS A 205 19.55 5.92 -1.01
N ARG A 206 20.49 6.24 -1.90
CA ARG A 206 21.91 6.30 -1.54
C ARG A 206 22.17 7.32 -0.41
N ALA A 207 21.48 8.46 -0.42
CA ALA A 207 21.58 9.44 0.66
C ALA A 207 21.04 8.90 1.99
N TYR A 208 19.94 8.12 1.99
CA TYR A 208 19.46 7.41 3.19
C TYR A 208 20.53 6.53 3.83
N HIS A 209 21.38 5.88 3.01
CA HIS A 209 22.47 5.03 3.50
C HIS A 209 23.76 5.77 3.84
N ARG A 210 23.95 7.01 3.38
CA ARG A 210 25.21 7.76 3.53
C ARG A 210 25.13 8.90 4.54
N VAL A 211 23.96 9.49 4.74
CA VAL A 211 23.76 10.63 5.65
C VAL A 211 23.22 10.11 6.99
N PRO A 212 23.95 10.28 8.12
CA PRO A 212 23.54 9.70 9.40
C PRO A 212 22.14 10.09 9.88
N LEU A 213 21.71 11.33 9.62
CA LEU A 213 20.36 11.78 9.96
C LEU A 213 19.29 11.03 9.15
N LEU A 214 19.49 10.87 7.85
CA LEU A 214 18.56 10.18 6.96
C LEU A 214 18.51 8.68 7.26
N TRP A 215 19.64 8.09 7.62
CA TRP A 215 19.72 6.69 8.06
C TRP A 215 18.85 6.40 9.28
N ARG A 216 18.73 7.34 10.24
CA ARG A 216 17.88 7.12 11.44
C ARG A 216 16.42 6.83 11.08
N PHE A 217 15.92 7.39 9.98
CA PHE A 217 14.59 7.10 9.46
C PHE A 217 14.60 5.80 8.67
N HIS A 218 15.53 5.66 7.73
CA HIS A 218 15.61 4.50 6.83
C HIS A 218 15.98 3.18 7.53
N ALA A 219 16.62 3.23 8.70
CA ALA A 219 16.89 2.07 9.54
C ALA A 219 15.59 1.40 10.04
N ILE A 220 14.46 2.13 10.09
CA ILE A 220 13.14 1.55 10.39
C ILE A 220 12.71 0.62 9.26
N HIS A 221 12.93 1.04 8.00
CA HIS A 221 12.69 0.23 6.81
C HIS A 221 13.55 -1.04 6.77
N HIS A 222 14.85 -0.90 7.02
CA HIS A 222 15.78 -2.02 7.21
C HIS A 222 15.57 -2.81 8.51
N GLY A 223 14.57 -2.42 9.30
CA GLY A 223 14.23 -3.06 10.56
C GLY A 223 13.50 -4.39 10.39
N SER A 224 12.89 -4.64 9.24
CA SER A 224 12.12 -5.87 9.01
C SER A 224 13.04 -7.09 8.88
N ARG A 225 12.80 -8.11 9.70
CA ARG A 225 13.58 -9.36 9.72
C ARG A 225 13.06 -10.41 8.74
N HIS A 226 11.88 -10.20 8.19
CA HIS A 226 11.17 -11.17 7.37
C HIS A 226 10.58 -10.45 6.18
N MET A 227 11.14 -10.68 5.00
CA MET A 227 10.67 -10.07 3.76
C MET A 227 9.38 -10.75 3.30
N ASP A 228 8.38 -9.95 2.98
CA ASP A 228 7.16 -10.28 2.24
C ASP A 228 6.51 -8.99 1.72
N TRP A 229 5.36 -9.11 1.06
CA TRP A 229 4.61 -8.00 0.48
C TRP A 229 4.28 -6.87 1.47
N LEU A 230 4.18 -7.19 2.77
CA LEU A 230 3.90 -6.20 3.80
C LEU A 230 5.18 -5.57 4.36
N ALA A 231 6.35 -6.22 4.23
CA ALA A 231 7.60 -5.73 4.82
C ALA A 231 7.98 -4.31 4.34
N GLY A 232 7.73 -4.01 3.07
CA GLY A 232 8.04 -2.70 2.49
C GLY A 232 7.29 -1.53 3.11
N SER A 233 6.17 -1.78 3.80
CA SER A 233 5.38 -0.71 4.42
C SER A 233 5.98 -0.18 5.72
N ARG A 234 6.97 -0.86 6.32
CA ARG A 234 7.65 -0.43 7.56
C ARG A 234 8.52 0.80 7.31
N MET A 235 7.93 1.94 6.99
CA MET A 235 8.64 3.19 6.71
C MET A 235 8.19 4.31 7.63
N HIS A 236 9.12 5.17 8.03
CA HIS A 236 8.78 6.36 8.79
C HIS A 236 7.99 7.36 7.93
N LEU A 237 6.98 8.06 8.49
CA LEU A 237 6.15 8.99 7.70
C LEU A 237 6.96 10.11 7.03
N LEU A 238 8.01 10.61 7.69
CA LEU A 238 8.93 11.58 7.08
C LEU A 238 9.67 11.01 5.87
N GLU A 239 10.04 9.73 5.91
CA GLU A 239 10.67 9.05 4.79
C GLU A 239 9.68 8.89 3.62
N VAL A 240 8.41 8.60 3.92
CA VAL A 240 7.34 8.56 2.90
C VAL A 240 7.18 9.92 2.22
N LEU A 241 7.12 11.02 2.99
CA LEU A 241 7.03 12.38 2.46
C LEU A 241 8.23 12.74 1.59
N LEU A 242 9.45 12.50 2.09
CA LEU A 242 10.69 12.83 1.40
C LEU A 242 10.85 12.00 0.12
N THR A 243 10.59 10.70 0.19
CA THR A 243 10.65 9.79 -0.96
C THR A 243 9.66 10.21 -2.03
N ARG A 244 8.38 10.35 -1.71
CA ARG A 244 7.36 10.75 -2.70
C ARG A 244 7.63 12.14 -3.27
N GLY A 245 8.00 13.10 -2.42
CA GLY A 245 8.36 14.45 -2.84
C GLY A 245 9.50 14.48 -3.83
N MET A 246 10.66 13.93 -3.45
CA MET A 246 11.87 13.98 -4.28
C MET A 246 11.74 13.19 -5.58
N VAL A 247 10.97 12.09 -5.58
CA VAL A 247 10.72 11.28 -6.77
C VAL A 247 9.76 11.98 -7.74
N LEU A 248 8.72 12.65 -7.24
CA LEU A 248 7.75 13.35 -8.08
C LEU A 248 8.25 14.73 -8.53
N LEU A 249 9.14 15.36 -7.77
CA LEU A 249 9.69 16.68 -8.10
C LEU A 249 10.24 16.79 -9.53
N PRO A 250 11.14 15.91 -10.03
CA PRO A 250 11.62 16.02 -11.40
C PRO A 250 10.48 15.86 -12.42
N LEU A 251 9.45 15.06 -12.12
CA LEU A 251 8.33 14.86 -13.04
C LEU A 251 7.48 16.13 -13.19
N VAL A 252 7.20 16.78 -12.06
CA VAL A 252 6.45 18.05 -12.03
C VAL A 252 7.29 19.18 -12.63
N LEU A 253 8.57 19.28 -12.25
CA LEU A 253 9.49 20.32 -12.71
C LEU A 253 9.67 20.28 -14.24
N LEU A 254 9.84 19.08 -14.79
CA LEU A 254 10.00 18.86 -16.24
C LEU A 254 8.67 18.95 -17.01
N GLY A 255 7.53 19.05 -16.31
CA GLY A 255 6.23 19.27 -16.93
C GLY A 255 5.63 18.04 -17.59
N PHE A 256 5.96 16.82 -17.15
CA PHE A 256 5.33 15.60 -17.67
C PHE A 256 3.80 15.65 -17.50
N SER A 257 3.07 15.09 -18.47
CA SER A 257 1.61 15.11 -18.43
C SER A 257 1.06 14.37 -17.19
N PRO A 258 -0.05 14.82 -16.59
CA PRO A 258 -0.63 14.18 -15.41
C PRO A 258 -0.94 12.69 -15.62
N GLY A 259 -1.37 12.30 -16.83
CA GLY A 259 -1.62 10.90 -17.17
C GLY A 259 -0.36 10.02 -17.09
N VAL A 260 0.78 10.53 -17.54
CA VAL A 260 2.07 9.83 -17.46
C VAL A 260 2.56 9.74 -16.01
N VAL A 261 2.43 10.81 -15.24
CA VAL A 261 2.78 10.81 -13.81
C VAL A 261 1.93 9.79 -13.05
N ASN A 262 0.63 9.74 -13.30
CA ASN A 262 -0.28 8.75 -12.68
C ASN A 262 0.09 7.32 -13.08
N ALA A 263 0.40 7.07 -14.35
CA ALA A 263 0.86 5.76 -14.81
C ALA A 263 2.16 5.33 -14.10
N TYR A 264 3.10 6.26 -13.90
CA TYR A 264 4.31 6.01 -13.13
C TYR A 264 4.02 5.67 -11.66
N VAL A 265 3.12 6.41 -11.01
CA VAL A 265 2.72 6.16 -9.61
C VAL A 265 2.14 4.75 -9.44
N ILE A 266 1.33 4.28 -10.41
CA ILE A 266 0.81 2.91 -10.42
C ILE A 266 1.94 1.89 -10.57
N LEU A 267 2.84 2.10 -11.55
CA LEU A 267 3.99 1.21 -11.78
C LEU A 267 4.85 1.07 -10.52
N VAL A 268 5.27 2.19 -9.93
CA VAL A 268 6.17 2.18 -8.77
C VAL A 268 5.47 1.66 -7.51
N GLY A 269 4.16 1.89 -7.35
CA GLY A 269 3.38 1.31 -6.26
C GLY A 269 3.38 -0.21 -6.29
N LEU A 270 3.16 -0.81 -7.47
CA LEU A 270 3.22 -2.26 -7.66
C LEU A 270 4.66 -2.79 -7.49
N GLN A 271 5.63 -2.11 -8.09
CA GLN A 271 7.03 -2.51 -8.04
C GLN A 271 7.59 -2.46 -6.62
N ALA A 272 7.20 -1.47 -5.80
CA ALA A 272 7.64 -1.36 -4.41
C ALA A 272 7.18 -2.55 -3.56
N VAL A 273 5.93 -3.02 -3.74
CA VAL A 273 5.43 -4.23 -3.06
C VAL A 273 6.14 -5.47 -3.60
N LEU A 274 6.28 -5.58 -4.93
CA LEU A 274 6.95 -6.70 -5.58
C LEU A 274 8.41 -6.84 -5.13
N ALA A 275 9.15 -5.74 -4.99
CA ALA A 275 10.55 -5.75 -4.55
C ALA A 275 10.73 -6.34 -3.14
N HIS A 276 9.71 -6.31 -2.28
CA HIS A 276 9.76 -6.88 -0.95
C HIS A 276 9.15 -8.27 -0.86
N ALA A 277 8.28 -8.63 -1.81
CA ALA A 277 7.54 -9.88 -1.78
C ALA A 277 8.45 -11.11 -1.62
N ASN A 278 7.99 -12.09 -0.84
CA ASN A 278 8.65 -13.37 -0.67
C ASN A 278 8.40 -14.24 -1.91
N LEU A 279 9.08 -13.93 -3.01
CA LEU A 279 9.02 -14.70 -4.26
C LEU A 279 10.37 -15.37 -4.53
N GLY A 280 10.33 -16.67 -4.78
CA GLY A 280 11.49 -17.51 -5.16
C GLY A 280 11.78 -17.53 -6.66
N LEU A 281 11.12 -16.67 -7.44
CA LEU A 281 11.29 -16.58 -8.88
C LEU A 281 12.65 -15.96 -9.24
N ARG A 282 13.25 -16.49 -10.32
CA ARG A 282 14.40 -15.87 -10.99
C ARG A 282 13.89 -15.17 -12.25
N PHE A 283 14.14 -13.88 -12.35
CA PHE A 283 13.70 -13.08 -13.49
C PHE A 283 14.78 -12.93 -14.58
N GLY A 284 15.92 -13.61 -14.42
CA GLY A 284 16.97 -13.68 -15.43
C GLY A 284 17.59 -12.31 -15.70
N TRP A 285 17.66 -11.92 -16.98
CA TRP A 285 18.29 -10.66 -17.39
C TRP A 285 17.58 -9.42 -16.81
N LEU A 286 16.28 -9.50 -16.52
CA LEU A 286 15.52 -8.39 -15.93
C LEU A 286 16.07 -7.96 -14.56
N GLU A 287 16.73 -8.85 -13.81
CA GLU A 287 17.32 -8.54 -12.51
C GLU A 287 18.52 -7.58 -12.60
N HIS A 288 19.04 -7.33 -13.80
CA HIS A 288 20.12 -6.36 -14.04
C HIS A 288 19.58 -4.96 -14.34
N VAL A 289 18.29 -4.85 -14.64
CA VAL A 289 17.65 -3.59 -15.08
C VAL A 289 16.58 -3.14 -14.10
N LEU A 290 15.89 -4.09 -13.45
CA LEU A 290 14.79 -3.83 -12.52
C LEU A 290 15.17 -4.23 -11.11
N VAL A 291 14.75 -3.40 -10.14
CA VAL A 291 14.79 -3.76 -8.73
C VAL A 291 13.72 -4.81 -8.46
N LEU A 292 14.16 -6.04 -8.20
CA LEU A 292 13.32 -7.23 -8.02
C LEU A 292 13.59 -7.89 -6.66
N PRO A 293 12.70 -8.79 -6.18
CA PRO A 293 12.79 -9.37 -4.84
C PRO A 293 14.18 -9.80 -4.40
N ARG A 294 14.90 -10.55 -5.24
CA ARG A 294 16.21 -11.10 -4.87
C ARG A 294 17.24 -10.00 -4.57
N TYR A 295 17.34 -8.99 -5.44
CA TYR A 295 18.27 -7.88 -5.25
C TYR A 295 17.91 -7.08 -3.99
N HIS A 296 16.63 -6.77 -3.82
CA HIS A 296 16.21 -5.94 -2.71
C HIS A 296 16.30 -6.68 -1.36
N HIS A 297 16.05 -7.99 -1.32
CA HIS A 297 16.26 -8.80 -0.11
C HIS A 297 17.74 -8.84 0.31
N TRP A 298 18.67 -8.91 -0.65
CA TRP A 298 20.11 -8.78 -0.36
C TRP A 298 20.46 -7.40 0.19
N HIS A 299 19.87 -6.36 -0.38
CA HIS A 299 20.03 -5.00 0.12
C HIS A 299 19.57 -4.84 1.58
N HIS A 300 18.47 -5.49 1.98
CA HIS A 300 17.96 -5.53 3.36
C HIS A 300 18.75 -6.46 4.30
N ALA A 301 19.66 -7.29 3.78
CA ALA A 301 20.38 -8.24 4.60
C ALA A 301 21.38 -7.53 5.52
N ARG A 302 21.30 -7.81 6.83
CA ARG A 302 22.10 -7.16 7.89
C ARG A 302 23.61 -7.47 7.87
N ARG A 303 24.13 -8.21 6.89
CA ARG A 303 25.58 -8.48 6.78
C ARG A 303 26.10 -8.12 5.38
N PRO A 304 27.18 -7.31 5.28
CA PRO A 304 27.86 -7.02 4.02
C PRO A 304 28.38 -8.27 3.30
N ASP A 305 28.62 -9.35 4.05
CA ASP A 305 29.33 -10.57 3.62
C ASP A 305 28.46 -11.54 2.80
N PHE A 306 27.17 -11.24 2.61
CA PHE A 306 26.26 -12.01 1.75
C PHE A 306 25.91 -11.31 0.44
N VAL A 307 26.68 -10.27 0.08
CA VAL A 307 26.70 -9.63 -1.24
C VAL A 307 27.62 -10.41 -2.19
#